data_AF-A0A820JYY6-F1
#
_entry.id   AF-A0A820JYY6-F1
#
_cell.length_a   1.000
_cell.length_b   1.000
_cell.length_c   1.000
_cell.angle_alpha   90.00
_cell.angle_beta   90.00
_cell.angle_gamma   90.00
#
_symmetry.space_group_name_H-M   'P 1'
#
loop_
_entity.id
_entity.type
_entity.pdbx_description
1 polymer ?
#
loop_
_entity_poly.entity_id
_entity_poly.type
_entity_poly.pdbx_seq_one_letter_code
_entity_poly.pdbx_strand_id
1 'polypeptide(L)'
;TCTDKNVPLGEHATRDLFIWAIFLDRFEFAVYLCSKTWNQAVAPLFGARLYKKAATMTPDSESKCQYETNAKKFDKFAATIIDQCFDVDRDFAINILRRPAVAFYNQNPLQLALTGDSRAFLASRCVQKYLDNEW
;
A
#
# COMPACT_ATOMS: atom_id res chain seq x y z
N THR A 1 -14.63 19.48 -3.62
CA THR A 1 -13.40 20.25 -3.91
C THR A 1 -12.24 19.27 -3.77
N CYS A 2 -11.53 18.78 -4.79
CA CYS A 2 -11.34 19.13 -6.19
C CYS A 2 -11.71 17.95 -7.10
N THR A 3 -11.98 18.26 -8.36
CA THR A 3 -12.35 17.32 -9.43
C THR A 3 -11.11 16.64 -10.02
N ASP A 4 -11.01 15.31 -9.93
CA ASP A 4 -10.03 14.55 -10.71
C ASP A 4 -10.65 14.01 -11.98
N LYS A 5 -10.56 14.80 -13.05
CA LYS A 5 -11.06 14.46 -14.39
C LYS A 5 -10.16 13.47 -15.17
N ASN A 6 -9.18 12.83 -14.52
CA ASN A 6 -8.22 11.92 -15.18
C ASN A 6 -8.03 10.58 -14.45
N VAL A 7 -8.82 10.26 -13.42
CA VAL A 7 -8.84 8.92 -12.84
C VAL A 7 -9.81 8.09 -13.70
N PRO A 8 -9.34 7.04 -14.41
CA PRO A 8 -10.25 6.20 -15.19
C PRO A 8 -11.31 5.60 -14.25
N LEU A 9 -12.59 5.63 -14.65
CA LEU A 9 -13.73 5.19 -13.82
C LEU A 9 -13.50 3.83 -13.13
N GLY A 10 -12.72 2.94 -13.75
CA GLY A 10 -12.35 1.64 -13.21
C GLY A 10 -11.46 1.65 -11.96
N GLU A 11 -10.69 2.72 -11.69
CA GLU A 11 -9.85 2.79 -10.48
C GLU A 11 -10.69 2.87 -9.21
N HIS A 12 -11.79 3.64 -9.23
CA HIS A 12 -12.70 3.73 -8.08
C HIS A 12 -13.38 2.38 -7.79
N ALA A 13 -13.88 1.71 -8.83
CA ALA A 13 -14.49 0.38 -8.68
C ALA A 13 -13.49 -0.65 -8.14
N THR A 14 -12.25 -0.65 -8.64
CA THR A 14 -11.20 -1.59 -8.19
C THR A 14 -10.80 -1.32 -6.74
N ARG A 15 -10.70 -0.03 -6.35
CA ARG A 15 -10.43 0.36 -4.96
C ARG A 15 -11.55 -0.07 -4.03
N ASP A 16 -12.79 0.16 -4.40
CA ASP A 16 -13.94 -0.16 -3.54
C ASP A 16 -14.08 -1.69 -3.39
N LEU A 17 -13.83 -2.46 -4.45
CA LEU A 17 -13.72 -3.92 -4.40
C LEU A 17 -12.54 -4.39 -3.54
N PHE A 18 -11.41 -3.69 -3.58
CA PHE A 18 -10.25 -4.01 -2.75
C PHE A 18 -10.56 -3.80 -1.26
N ILE A 19 -11.20 -2.68 -0.91
CA ILE A 19 -11.63 -2.42 0.47
C ILE A 19 -12.64 -3.47 0.92
N TRP A 20 -13.60 -3.82 0.06
CA TRP A 20 -14.57 -4.89 0.34
C TRP A 20 -13.89 -6.24 0.57
N ALA A 21 -12.88 -6.59 -0.23
CA ALA A 21 -12.12 -7.83 -0.08
C ALA A 21 -11.39 -7.91 1.28
N ILE A 22 -10.88 -6.77 1.77
CA ILE A 22 -10.23 -6.69 3.10
C ILE A 22 -11.24 -6.92 4.22
N PHE A 23 -12.42 -6.29 4.14
CA PHE A 23 -13.48 -6.48 5.15
C PHE A 23 -14.00 -7.91 5.20
N LEU A 24 -13.96 -8.64 4.09
CA LEU A 24 -14.32 -10.05 4.03
C LEU A 24 -13.16 -11.02 4.32
N ASP A 25 -12.01 -10.50 4.75
CA ASP A 25 -10.76 -11.26 4.96
C ASP A 25 -10.33 -12.14 3.76
N ARG A 26 -10.64 -11.70 2.53
CA ARG A 26 -10.24 -12.39 1.29
C ARG A 26 -8.87 -11.91 0.81
N PHE A 27 -7.82 -12.29 1.53
CA PHE A 27 -6.45 -11.82 1.29
C PHE A 27 -5.96 -12.03 -0.15
N GLU A 28 -6.09 -13.22 -0.72
CA GLU A 28 -5.59 -13.52 -2.07
C GLU A 28 -6.27 -12.68 -3.14
N PHE A 29 -7.57 -12.45 -2.98
CA PHE A 29 -8.35 -11.62 -3.89
C PHE A 29 -7.95 -10.14 -3.76
N ALA A 30 -7.69 -9.67 -2.53
CA ALA A 30 -7.19 -8.33 -2.30
C ALA A 30 -5.79 -8.12 -2.94
N VAL A 31 -4.89 -9.10 -2.86
CA VAL A 31 -3.58 -9.04 -3.54
C VAL A 31 -3.75 -9.01 -5.07
N TYR A 32 -4.65 -9.84 -5.61
CA TYR A 32 -4.95 -9.83 -7.04
C TYR A 32 -5.44 -8.45 -7.50
N LEU A 33 -6.36 -7.83 -6.76
CA LEU A 33 -6.86 -6.49 -7.07
C LEU A 33 -5.73 -5.44 -6.98
N CYS A 34 -4.86 -5.49 -5.97
CA CYS A 34 -3.69 -4.61 -5.90
C CYS A 34 -2.83 -4.68 -7.16
N SER A 35 -2.57 -5.89 -7.67
CA SER A 35 -1.77 -6.06 -8.89
C SER A 35 -2.42 -5.45 -10.14
N LYS A 36 -3.76 -5.28 -10.14
CA LYS A 36 -4.53 -4.68 -11.23
C LYS A 36 -4.71 -3.17 -11.09
N THR A 37 -4.49 -2.60 -9.90
CA THR A 37 -4.53 -1.15 -9.71
C THR A 37 -3.34 -0.45 -10.36
N TRP A 38 -3.53 0.78 -10.83
CA TRP A 38 -2.44 1.61 -11.35
C TRP A 38 -1.45 1.99 -10.24
N ASN A 39 -1.96 2.19 -9.02
CA ASN A 39 -1.18 2.58 -7.85
C ASN A 39 -0.72 1.38 -7.02
N GLN A 40 0.06 0.49 -7.64
CA GLN A 40 0.48 -0.79 -7.06
C GLN A 40 1.34 -0.67 -5.78
N ALA A 41 2.02 0.46 -5.55
CA ALA A 41 2.78 0.69 -4.32
C ALA A 41 1.90 1.19 -3.15
N VAL A 42 0.84 1.96 -3.43
CA VAL A 42 0.02 2.60 -2.40
C VAL A 42 -1.12 1.71 -1.93
N ALA A 43 -1.76 0.98 -2.86
CA ALA A 43 -2.83 0.04 -2.54
C ALA A 43 -2.45 -0.98 -1.43
N PRO A 44 -1.31 -1.68 -1.51
CA PRO A 44 -0.92 -2.64 -0.47
C PRO A 44 -0.58 -1.97 0.86
N LEU A 45 0.04 -0.79 0.88
CA LEU A 45 0.29 -0.04 2.12
C LEU A 45 -1.02 0.38 2.80
N PHE A 46 -2.01 0.79 2.00
CA PHE A 46 -3.35 1.09 2.50
C PHE A 46 -4.00 -0.16 3.09
N GLY A 47 -3.89 -1.30 2.40
CA GLY A 47 -4.37 -2.59 2.88
C GLY A 47 -3.72 -3.00 4.20
N ALA A 48 -2.40 -2.89 4.30
CA ALA A 48 -1.66 -3.21 5.52
C ALA A 48 -2.12 -2.36 6.71
N ARG A 49 -2.34 -1.06 6.49
CA ARG A 49 -2.88 -0.16 7.53
C ARG A 49 -4.30 -0.55 7.95
N LEU A 50 -5.14 -0.93 6.99
CA LEU A 50 -6.51 -1.35 7.27
C LEU A 50 -6.54 -2.65 8.08
N TYR A 51 -5.72 -3.65 7.71
CA TYR A 51 -5.57 -4.89 8.47
C TYR A 51 -5.01 -4.66 9.88
N LYS A 52 -4.02 -3.76 10.05
CA LYS A 52 -3.54 -3.38 11.38
C LYS A 52 -4.64 -2.76 12.23
N LYS A 53 -5.46 -1.87 11.67
CA LYS A 53 -6.63 -1.32 12.38
C LYS A 53 -7.67 -2.39 12.71
N ALA A 54 -7.97 -3.30 11.78
CA ALA A 54 -8.89 -4.42 12.02
C ALA A 54 -8.39 -5.32 13.16
N ALA A 55 -7.08 -5.60 13.21
CA ALA A 55 -6.44 -6.35 14.29
C ALA A 55 -6.58 -5.66 15.66
N THR A 56 -6.53 -4.32 15.73
CA THR A 56 -6.74 -3.59 16.99
C THR A 56 -8.19 -3.60 17.48
N MET A 57 -9.16 -3.75 16.58
CA MET A 57 -10.59 -3.80 16.91
C MET A 57 -11.08 -5.22 17.21
N THR A 58 -10.30 -6.24 16.85
CA THR A 58 -10.68 -7.65 17.02
C THR A 58 -10.24 -8.14 18.40
N PRO A 59 -11.16 -8.63 19.25
CA PRO A 59 -10.84 -9.13 20.58
C PRO A 59 -10.25 -10.56 20.57
N ASP A 60 -10.55 -11.34 19.54
CA ASP A 60 -10.04 -12.70 19.38
C ASP A 60 -8.56 -12.71 18.98
N SER A 61 -7.76 -13.49 19.72
CA SER A 61 -6.31 -13.54 19.55
C SER A 61 -5.86 -14.26 18.28
N GLU A 62 -6.61 -15.27 17.83
CA GLU A 62 -6.28 -16.04 16.62
C GLU A 62 -6.53 -15.17 15.37
N SER A 63 -7.71 -14.57 15.29
CA SER A 63 -8.09 -13.63 14.24
C SER A 63 -7.14 -12.42 14.20
N LYS A 64 -6.76 -11.88 15.35
CA LYS A 64 -5.78 -10.78 15.45
C LYS A 64 -4.42 -11.17 14.84
N CYS A 65 -3.91 -12.35 15.18
CA CYS A 65 -2.64 -12.85 14.62
C CYS A 65 -2.71 -13.01 13.10
N GLN A 66 -3.84 -13.48 12.58
CA GLN A 66 -4.09 -13.62 11.15
C GLN A 66 -4.07 -12.26 10.44
N TYR A 67 -4.77 -11.26 10.98
CA TYR A 67 -4.78 -9.90 10.42
C TYR A 67 -3.39 -9.24 10.45
N GLU A 68 -2.63 -9.39 11.54
CA GLU A 68 -1.25 -8.89 11.60
C GLU A 68 -0.34 -9.57 10.58
N THR A 69 -0.53 -10.88 10.36
CA THR A 69 0.20 -11.64 9.34
C THR A 69 -0.15 -11.16 7.93
N ASN A 70 -1.44 -10.94 7.66
CA ASN A 70 -1.91 -10.40 6.38
C ASN A 70 -1.36 -8.98 6.14
N ALA A 71 -1.34 -8.12 7.16
CA ALA A 71 -0.73 -6.79 7.07
C ALA A 71 0.77 -6.87 6.72
N LYS A 72 1.53 -7.76 7.37
CA LYS A 72 2.96 -7.97 7.07
C LYS A 72 3.18 -8.47 5.64
N LYS A 73 2.31 -9.33 5.11
CA LYS A 73 2.39 -9.79 3.71
C LYS A 73 2.15 -8.64 2.73
N PHE A 74 1.18 -7.76 3.00
CA PHE A 74 0.96 -6.56 2.19
C PHE A 74 2.15 -5.59 2.25
N ASP A 75 2.72 -5.37 3.43
CA ASP A 75 3.93 -4.53 3.58
C ASP A 75 5.10 -5.08 2.75
N LYS A 76 5.32 -6.40 2.78
CA LYS A 76 6.34 -7.05 1.93
C LYS A 76 6.03 -6.94 0.44
N PHE A 77 4.77 -7.10 0.06
CA PHE A 77 4.35 -6.98 -1.34
C PHE A 77 4.62 -5.56 -1.87
N ALA A 78 4.29 -4.53 -1.10
CA ALA A 78 4.62 -3.14 -1.42
C ALA A 78 6.13 -2.91 -1.56
N ALA A 79 6.92 -3.48 -0.64
CA ALA A 79 8.39 -3.39 -0.67
C ALA A 79 8.98 -4.04 -1.92
N THR A 80 8.49 -5.22 -2.30
CA THR A 80 8.94 -5.92 -3.52
C THR A 80 8.63 -5.11 -4.77
N ILE A 81 7.44 -4.53 -4.88
CA ILE A 81 7.06 -3.73 -6.06
C ILE A 81 7.97 -2.51 -6.18
N ILE A 82 8.20 -1.77 -5.10
CA ILE A 82 9.03 -0.56 -5.17
C ILE A 82 10.51 -0.88 -5.45
N ASP A 83 11.03 -1.99 -4.91
CA ASP A 83 12.37 -2.48 -5.23
C ASP A 83 12.48 -2.88 -6.71
N GLN A 84 11.49 -3.59 -7.25
CA GLN A 84 11.45 -3.94 -8.68
C GLN A 84 11.37 -2.70 -9.56
N CYS A 85 10.55 -1.71 -9.20
CA CYS A 85 10.51 -0.44 -9.91
C CYS A 85 11.88 0.27 -9.85
N PHE A 86 12.56 0.21 -8.71
CA PHE A 86 13.88 0.83 -8.53
C PHE A 86 14.97 0.16 -9.38
N ASP A 87 14.91 -1.17 -9.55
CA ASP A 87 15.85 -1.91 -10.39
C ASP A 87 15.67 -1.58 -11.89
N VAL A 88 14.45 -1.25 -12.32
CA VAL A 88 14.13 -0.86 -13.71
C VAL A 88 14.44 0.62 -13.96
N ASP A 89 13.89 1.51 -13.14
CA ASP A 89 14.06 2.96 -13.24
C ASP A 89 14.03 3.60 -11.84
N ARG A 90 15.21 4.02 -11.40
CA ARG A 90 15.43 4.62 -10.09
C ARG A 90 14.69 5.94 -9.93
N ASP A 91 14.72 6.79 -10.95
CA ASP A 91 14.11 8.12 -10.88
C ASP A 91 12.59 8.00 -10.87
N PHE A 92 12.04 7.05 -11.64
CA PHE A 92 10.62 6.73 -11.60
C PHE A 92 10.18 6.20 -10.22
N ALA A 93 10.94 5.28 -9.63
CA ALA A 93 10.64 4.72 -8.31
C ALA A 93 10.65 5.79 -7.20
N ILE A 94 11.64 6.68 -7.21
CA ILE A 94 11.71 7.82 -6.28
C ILE A 94 10.52 8.78 -6.50
N ASN A 95 10.13 9.00 -7.75
CA ASN A 95 8.99 9.85 -8.08
C ASN A 95 7.66 9.23 -7.59
N ILE A 96 7.51 7.90 -7.62
CA ILE A 96 6.37 7.20 -7.00
C ILE A 96 6.35 7.43 -5.49
N LEU A 97 7.51 7.36 -4.82
CA LEU A 97 7.62 7.63 -3.38
C LEU A 97 7.24 9.06 -3.01
N ARG A 98 7.42 10.04 -3.91
CA ARG A 98 7.11 11.45 -3.63
C ARG A 98 5.68 11.84 -4.02
N ARG A 99 5.14 11.23 -5.08
CA ARG A 99 3.84 11.63 -5.64
C ARG A 99 2.67 11.13 -4.77
N PRO A 100 1.71 12.00 -4.44
CA PRO A 100 0.50 11.57 -3.75
C PRO A 100 -0.39 10.76 -4.70
N ALA A 101 -0.91 9.63 -4.22
CA ALA A 101 -1.87 8.84 -4.99
C ALA A 101 -3.28 9.37 -4.76
N VAL A 102 -3.81 10.06 -5.77
CA VAL A 102 -5.17 10.59 -5.79
C VAL A 102 -6.22 9.52 -5.44
N ALA A 103 -6.07 8.31 -6.01
CA ALA A 103 -7.00 7.20 -5.83
C ALA A 103 -7.16 6.77 -4.35
N PHE A 104 -6.11 6.94 -3.54
CA PHE A 104 -6.05 6.57 -2.13
C PHE A 104 -5.96 7.81 -1.24
N TYR A 105 -6.92 8.72 -1.38
CA TYR A 105 -7.08 9.91 -0.53
C TYR A 105 -5.90 10.89 -0.58
N ASN A 106 -5.24 10.99 -1.73
CA ASN A 106 -4.10 11.89 -1.94
C ASN A 106 -2.96 11.65 -0.92
N GLN A 107 -2.84 10.42 -0.41
CA GLN A 107 -1.78 10.04 0.51
C GLN A 107 -0.50 9.74 -0.28
N ASN A 108 0.63 10.22 0.22
CA ASN A 108 1.94 9.80 -0.27
C ASN A 108 2.28 8.41 0.33
N PRO A 109 2.81 7.44 -0.46
CA PRO A 109 3.25 6.14 0.04
C PRO A 109 4.19 6.19 1.26
N LEU A 110 5.14 7.13 1.32
CA LEU A 110 6.02 7.34 2.48
C LEU A 110 5.23 7.77 3.72
N GLN A 111 4.34 8.75 3.59
CA GLN A 111 3.49 9.20 4.70
C GLN A 111 2.57 8.07 5.18
N LEU A 112 2.05 7.28 4.25
CA LEU A 112 1.18 6.15 4.55
C LEU A 112 1.96 5.02 5.26
N ALA A 113 3.19 4.73 4.82
CA ALA A 113 4.06 3.75 5.46
C ALA A 113 4.48 4.18 6.88
N LEU A 114 4.77 5.47 7.08
CA LEU A 114 5.09 6.04 8.41
C LEU A 114 3.89 5.96 9.35
N THR A 115 2.71 6.41 8.90
CA THR A 115 1.48 6.37 9.71
C THR A 115 0.94 4.96 9.94
N GLY A 116 1.31 4.00 9.09
CA GLY A 116 0.94 2.59 9.17
C GLY A 116 1.94 1.70 9.91
N ASP A 117 3.05 2.23 10.41
CA ASP A 117 4.22 1.47 10.94
C ASP A 117 4.59 0.28 10.02
N SER A 118 4.70 0.55 8.73
CA SER A 118 5.03 -0.44 7.69
C SER A 118 6.53 -0.64 7.57
N ARG A 119 7.13 -1.25 8.61
CA ARG A 119 8.59 -1.40 8.74
C ARG A 119 9.26 -2.11 7.56
N ALA A 120 8.62 -3.13 7.00
CA ALA A 120 9.19 -3.86 5.87
C ALA A 120 9.29 -2.98 4.61
N PHE A 121 8.35 -2.06 4.41
CA PHE A 121 8.42 -1.09 3.32
C PHE A 121 9.47 -0.01 3.58
N LEU A 122 9.57 0.51 4.81
CA LEU A 122 10.58 1.51 5.15
C LEU A 122 12.01 0.96 5.05
N ALA A 123 12.19 -0.35 5.29
CA ALA A 123 13.46 -1.05 5.14
C ALA A 123 13.77 -1.46 3.67
N SER A 124 12.93 -1.11 2.70
CA SER A 124 13.19 -1.32 1.27
C SER A 124 14.46 -0.60 0.84
N ARG A 125 15.20 -1.20 -0.10
CA ARG A 125 16.43 -0.60 -0.68
C ARG A 125 16.14 0.73 -1.37
N CYS A 126 15.00 0.82 -2.04
CA CYS A 126 14.55 2.07 -2.68
C CYS A 126 14.37 3.20 -1.64
N VAL A 127 13.67 2.92 -0.54
CA VAL A 127 13.40 3.91 0.51
C VAL A 127 14.67 4.31 1.25
N GLN A 128 15.54 3.36 1.60
CA GLN A 128 16.81 3.66 2.27
C GLN A 128 17.72 4.52 1.39
N LYS A 129 17.87 4.19 0.10
CA LYS A 129 18.63 5.03 -0.84
C LYS A 129 18.01 6.40 -1.07
N TYR A 130 16.68 6.48 -1.09
CA TYR A 130 16.00 7.77 -1.18
C TYR A 130 16.33 8.64 0.04
N LEU A 131 16.25 8.07 1.25
CA LEU A 131 16.63 8.78 2.46
C LEU A 131 18.10 9.20 2.39
N ASP A 132 19.03 8.29 2.12
CA ASP A 132 20.48 8.59 2.03
C ASP A 132 20.81 9.72 1.05
N ASN A 133 20.04 9.88 -0.04
CA ASN A 133 20.25 10.96 -1.02
C ASN A 133 19.68 12.32 -0.57
N GLU A 134 18.74 12.35 0.37
CA GLU A 134 18.12 13.57 0.92
C GLU A 134 18.87 14.08 2.17
N TRP A 135 19.75 13.26 2.76
CA TRP A 135 20.65 13.62 3.87
C TRP A 135 21.96 14.24 3.34
#